data_AF-A0A926T9P8-F1
#
_entry.id   AF-A0A926T9P8-F1
#
_cell.length_a   1.000
_cell.length_b   1.000
_cell.length_c   1.000
_cell.angle_alpha   90.00
_cell.angle_beta   90.00
_cell.angle_gamma   90.00
#
_symmetry.space_group_name_H-M   'P 1'
#
loop_
_entity.id
_entity.type
_entity.pdbx_description
1 polymer ?
#
loop_
_entity_poly.entity_id
_entity_poly.type
_entity_poly.pdbx_seq_one_letter_code
_entity_poly.pdbx_strand_id
1 'polypeptide(L)'
;MKSNLFLADILGLYAAQIQSQHPPKKAQEIIAQTETAINRYTLPGWGFEPFKGRKPTRVEIEAATAFKKGITIEQFTTALEVQEKVFERLQPSASSQEVYRCRLKELVSWCSQLGWWPGNTLPEKPVDCCGGRRRRGYGMMAKTLLTNRSVLPPYGLRAEQVSEKLKAETEHFYKFRTSAHWPGRLEDPVKTKACRNQIGLLRHLLGWFHLYRGVPLEELSLSTLIPPVELKYVAAKEAAAAKAAKAAKVGDYVDRWVCEFSNTNLNGI
;
A
#
# COMPACT_ATOMS: atom_id res chain seq x y z
N MET A 1 -14.91 -22.07 42.08
CA MET A 1 -16.06 -21.39 41.44
C MET A 1 -15.93 -21.57 39.94
N LYS A 2 -16.87 -22.25 39.28
CA LYS A 2 -16.90 -22.33 37.81
C LYS A 2 -17.51 -21.02 37.31
N SER A 3 -16.68 -20.13 36.76
CA SER A 3 -17.19 -18.91 36.13
C SER A 3 -17.95 -19.29 34.86
N ASN A 4 -19.21 -18.88 34.75
CA ASN A 4 -20.01 -19.03 33.53
C ASN A 4 -19.48 -18.07 32.47
N LEU A 5 -18.40 -18.46 31.78
CA LEU A 5 -17.85 -17.72 30.64
C LEU A 5 -18.51 -18.22 29.35
N PHE A 6 -19.02 -17.28 28.56
CA PHE A 6 -19.62 -17.57 27.26
C PHE A 6 -18.65 -17.17 26.13
N LEU A 7 -18.89 -17.70 24.92
CA LEU A 7 -18.06 -17.40 23.76
C LEU A 7 -17.93 -15.89 23.48
N ALA A 8 -18.99 -15.12 23.73
CA ALA A 8 -18.95 -13.66 23.59
C ALA A 8 -17.89 -13.01 24.52
N ASP A 9 -17.79 -13.46 25.76
CA ASP A 9 -16.83 -12.94 26.74
C ASP A 9 -15.40 -13.33 26.37
N ILE A 10 -15.21 -14.59 25.93
CA ILE A 10 -13.94 -15.11 25.44
C ILE A 10 -13.41 -14.25 24.28
N LEU A 11 -14.28 -13.90 23.33
CA LEU A 11 -13.89 -13.06 22.20
C LEU A 11 -13.55 -11.64 22.60
N GLY A 12 -14.27 -11.07 23.58
CA GLY A 12 -13.94 -9.75 24.12
C GLY A 12 -12.55 -9.72 24.76
N LEU A 13 -12.24 -10.72 25.58
CA LEU A 13 -10.93 -10.87 26.23
C LEU A 13 -9.80 -11.10 25.21
N TYR A 14 -10.04 -11.96 24.22
CA TYR A 14 -9.08 -12.22 23.16
C TYR A 14 -8.80 -10.98 22.31
N ALA A 15 -9.84 -10.23 21.94
CA ALA A 15 -9.69 -9.00 21.18
C ALA A 15 -8.85 -7.96 21.93
N ALA A 16 -9.07 -7.80 23.24
CA ALA A 16 -8.28 -6.90 24.08
C ALA A 16 -6.80 -7.30 24.13
N GLN A 17 -6.51 -8.61 24.21
CA GLN A 17 -5.13 -9.12 24.16
C GLN A 17 -4.48 -8.89 22.79
N ILE A 18 -5.18 -9.16 21.69
CA ILE A 18 -4.64 -8.95 20.34
C ILE A 18 -4.34 -7.47 20.09
N GLN A 19 -5.16 -6.56 20.62
CA GLN A 19 -4.93 -5.11 20.55
C GLN A 19 -3.71 -4.66 21.35
N SER A 20 -3.37 -5.32 22.46
CA SER A 20 -2.17 -4.97 23.25
C SER A 20 -0.87 -5.50 22.63
N GLN A 21 -0.93 -6.58 21.86
CA GLN A 21 0.25 -7.24 21.28
C GLN A 21 0.64 -6.79 19.88
N HIS A 22 -0.28 -6.16 19.13
CA HIS A 22 -0.09 -5.90 17.71
C HIS A 22 -0.43 -4.45 17.32
N PRO A 23 0.20 -3.92 16.25
CA PRO A 23 -0.18 -2.62 15.70
C PRO A 23 -1.67 -2.59 15.31
N PRO A 24 -2.36 -1.43 15.42
CA PRO A 24 -3.83 -1.35 15.28
C PRO A 24 -4.38 -2.00 14.00
N LYS A 25 -3.73 -1.79 12.86
CA LYS A 25 -4.14 -2.37 11.57
C LYS A 25 -4.06 -3.91 11.57
N LYS A 26 -2.99 -4.47 12.15
CA LYS A 26 -2.78 -5.92 12.21
C LYS A 26 -3.72 -6.55 13.24
N ALA A 27 -3.95 -5.88 14.37
CA ALA A 27 -4.90 -6.33 15.39
C ALA A 27 -6.32 -6.42 14.81
N GLN A 28 -6.78 -5.38 14.11
CA GLN A 28 -8.08 -5.38 13.44
C GLN A 28 -8.22 -6.51 12.41
N GLU A 29 -7.17 -6.78 11.63
CA GLU A 29 -7.16 -7.88 10.66
C GLU A 29 -7.32 -9.24 11.34
N ILE A 30 -6.58 -9.50 12.42
CA ILE A 30 -6.66 -10.76 13.17
C ILE A 30 -8.06 -10.92 13.76
N ILE A 31 -8.57 -9.89 14.44
CA ILE A 31 -9.90 -9.92 15.05
C ILE A 31 -10.98 -10.21 14.00
N ALA A 32 -10.96 -9.50 12.86
CA ALA A 32 -11.92 -9.72 11.79
C ALA A 32 -11.84 -11.13 11.18
N GLN A 33 -10.62 -11.69 11.05
CA GLN A 33 -10.43 -13.07 10.57
C GLN A 33 -10.95 -14.10 11.58
N THR A 34 -10.70 -13.89 12.88
CA THR A 34 -11.22 -14.76 13.95
C THR A 34 -12.75 -14.70 14.04
N GLU A 35 -13.34 -13.50 13.97
CA GLU A 35 -14.80 -13.35 13.90
C GLU A 35 -15.39 -14.04 12.67
N THR A 36 -14.71 -13.95 11.52
CA THR A 36 -15.14 -14.64 10.31
C THR A 36 -15.05 -16.16 10.46
N ALA A 37 -13.96 -16.66 11.05
CA ALA A 37 -13.77 -18.09 11.33
C ALA A 37 -14.94 -18.64 12.16
N ILE A 38 -15.33 -17.90 13.21
CA ILE A 38 -16.44 -18.29 14.09
C ILE A 38 -17.78 -18.15 13.39
N ASN A 39 -18.10 -16.95 12.90
CA ASN A 39 -19.44 -16.64 12.40
C ASN A 39 -19.82 -17.47 11.16
N ARG A 40 -18.88 -17.61 10.22
CA ARG A 40 -19.15 -18.30 8.95
C ARG A 40 -18.90 -19.79 9.02
N TYR A 41 -17.92 -20.22 9.79
CA TYR A 41 -17.42 -21.60 9.72
C TYR A 41 -17.57 -22.38 11.02
N THR A 42 -17.94 -21.77 12.14
CA THR A 42 -18.16 -22.51 13.41
C THR A 42 -19.62 -22.47 13.86
N LEU A 43 -20.24 -21.28 13.92
CA LEU A 43 -21.63 -21.14 14.36
C LEU A 43 -22.62 -22.02 13.57
N PRO A 44 -22.50 -22.18 12.24
CA PRO A 44 -23.41 -23.05 11.48
C PRO A 44 -23.33 -24.53 11.83
N GLY A 45 -22.29 -24.97 12.53
CA GLY A 45 -22.18 -26.32 13.06
C GLY A 45 -22.87 -26.51 14.41
N TRP A 46 -23.22 -25.41 15.10
CA TRP A 46 -24.03 -25.40 16.33
C TRP A 46 -25.49 -25.03 16.07
N GLY A 47 -25.92 -24.98 14.80
CA GLY A 47 -27.31 -24.71 14.42
C GLY A 47 -27.65 -23.25 14.10
N PHE A 48 -26.66 -22.35 14.05
CA PHE A 48 -26.89 -20.98 13.56
C PHE A 48 -27.11 -20.96 12.04
N GLU A 49 -28.01 -20.11 11.54
CA GLU A 49 -28.27 -20.00 10.10
C GLU A 49 -27.04 -19.39 9.37
N PRO A 50 -26.50 -20.03 8.31
CA PRO A 50 -25.39 -19.47 7.55
C PRO A 50 -25.74 -18.11 6.94
N PHE A 51 -24.79 -17.18 6.94
CA PHE A 51 -24.98 -15.88 6.27
C PHE A 51 -25.22 -16.05 4.77
N LYS A 52 -26.25 -15.39 4.26
CA LYS A 52 -26.70 -15.55 2.86
C LYS A 52 -25.78 -14.85 1.85
N GLY A 53 -24.98 -13.88 2.29
CA GLY A 53 -24.16 -13.03 1.43
C GLY A 53 -22.67 -12.96 1.77
N ARG A 54 -21.91 -12.29 0.90
CA ARG A 54 -20.48 -11.99 1.11
C ARG A 54 -20.25 -11.01 2.26
N LYS A 55 -21.18 -10.07 2.49
CA LYS A 55 -21.16 -9.15 3.62
C LYS A 55 -22.37 -9.47 4.50
N PRO A 56 -22.18 -9.75 5.80
CA PRO A 56 -23.31 -9.94 6.70
C PRO A 56 -24.04 -8.61 6.90
N THR A 57 -25.37 -8.69 6.97
CA THR A 57 -26.25 -7.57 7.31
C THR A 57 -26.15 -7.27 8.81
N ARG A 58 -26.55 -6.06 9.21
CA ARG A 58 -26.54 -5.66 10.63
C ARG A 58 -27.38 -6.60 11.49
N VAL A 59 -28.55 -7.02 10.99
CA VAL A 59 -29.45 -7.96 11.68
C VAL A 59 -28.78 -9.32 11.87
N GLU A 60 -28.10 -9.84 10.84
CA GLU A 60 -27.34 -11.10 10.93
C GLU A 60 -26.20 -11.01 11.96
N ILE A 61 -25.52 -9.86 12.06
CA ILE A 61 -24.45 -9.63 13.05
C ILE A 61 -25.03 -9.59 14.47
N GLU A 62 -26.13 -8.89 14.68
CA GLU A 62 -26.81 -8.81 15.98
C GLU A 62 -27.34 -10.18 16.42
N ALA A 63 -27.94 -10.95 15.50
CA ALA A 63 -28.37 -12.33 15.73
C ALA A 63 -27.19 -13.27 16.07
N ALA A 64 -26.08 -13.19 15.33
CA ALA A 64 -24.88 -13.96 15.62
C ALA A 64 -24.29 -13.60 16.99
N THR A 65 -24.35 -12.32 17.37
CA THR A 65 -23.88 -11.83 18.67
C THR A 65 -24.75 -12.34 19.81
N ALA A 66 -26.08 -12.36 19.62
CA ALA A 66 -27.00 -12.95 20.59
C ALA A 66 -26.76 -14.46 20.74
N PHE A 67 -26.56 -15.18 19.63
CA PHE A 67 -26.28 -16.62 19.65
C PHE A 67 -24.98 -16.97 20.40
N LYS A 68 -23.92 -16.17 20.22
CA LYS A 68 -22.64 -16.34 20.94
C LYS A 68 -22.76 -16.26 22.46
N LYS A 69 -23.73 -15.51 22.98
CA LYS A 69 -23.97 -15.40 24.43
C LYS A 69 -24.56 -16.68 25.03
N GLY A 70 -25.10 -17.59 24.20
CA GLY A 70 -25.62 -18.88 24.64
C GLY A 70 -24.59 -20.02 24.59
N ILE A 71 -23.44 -19.83 23.92
CA ILE A 71 -22.44 -20.88 23.74
C ILE A 71 -21.54 -20.93 24.96
N THR A 72 -21.58 -22.06 25.68
CA THR A 72 -20.75 -22.28 26.86
C THR A 72 -19.32 -22.62 26.47
N ILE A 73 -18.39 -22.44 27.41
CA ILE A 73 -17.01 -22.88 27.25
C ILE A 73 -16.88 -24.37 26.94
N GLU A 74 -17.71 -25.22 27.57
CA GLU A 74 -17.69 -26.67 27.36
C GLU A 74 -18.03 -27.00 25.90
N GLN A 75 -19.05 -26.35 25.33
CA GLN A 75 -19.35 -26.47 23.90
C GLN A 75 -18.21 -25.96 23.01
N PHE A 76 -17.58 -24.84 23.40
CA PHE A 76 -16.50 -24.23 22.63
C PHE A 76 -15.25 -25.12 22.51
N THR A 77 -15.03 -26.07 23.44
CA THR A 77 -13.93 -27.04 23.31
C THR A 77 -14.00 -27.87 22.02
N THR A 78 -15.21 -28.10 21.50
CA THR A 78 -15.44 -28.88 20.28
C THR A 78 -15.37 -28.02 19.00
N ALA A 79 -15.04 -26.73 19.11
CA ALA A 79 -15.15 -25.78 18.00
C ALA A 79 -14.33 -26.17 16.76
N LEU A 80 -13.16 -26.78 16.92
CA LEU A 80 -12.31 -27.20 15.81
C LEU A 80 -12.93 -28.36 15.01
N GLU A 81 -13.55 -29.33 15.69
CA GLU A 81 -14.24 -30.46 15.05
C GLU A 81 -15.51 -30.00 14.34
N VAL A 82 -16.24 -29.09 14.98
CA VAL A 82 -17.45 -28.47 14.43
C VAL A 82 -17.11 -27.66 13.19
N GLN A 83 -16.01 -26.91 13.21
CA GLN A 83 -15.55 -26.15 12.06
C GLN A 83 -15.19 -27.06 10.88
N GLU A 84 -14.59 -28.22 11.13
CA GLU A 84 -14.24 -29.18 10.08
C GLU A 84 -15.47 -29.70 9.34
N LYS A 85 -16.50 -30.12 10.09
CA LYS A 85 -17.79 -30.56 9.51
C LYS A 85 -18.44 -29.46 8.65
N VAL A 86 -18.30 -28.19 9.06
CA VAL A 86 -18.80 -27.05 8.29
C VAL A 86 -17.95 -26.82 7.02
N PHE A 87 -16.63 -27.01 7.07
CA PHE A 87 -15.79 -26.95 5.88
C PHE A 87 -16.10 -28.06 4.87
N GLU A 88 -16.35 -29.28 5.33
CA GLU A 88 -16.78 -30.39 4.47
C GLU A 88 -18.09 -30.07 3.75
N ARG A 89 -19.04 -29.45 4.46
CA ARG A 89 -20.34 -29.05 3.91
C ARG A 89 -20.26 -27.86 2.95
N LEU A 90 -19.49 -26.82 3.29
CA LEU A 90 -19.44 -25.57 2.51
C LEU A 90 -18.37 -25.56 1.41
N GLN A 91 -17.39 -26.46 1.49
CA GLN A 91 -16.25 -26.60 0.57
C GLN A 91 -15.57 -25.27 0.20
N PRO A 92 -15.17 -24.41 1.18
CA PRO A 92 -14.45 -23.18 0.85
C PRO A 92 -13.07 -23.50 0.28
N SER A 93 -12.43 -22.53 -0.39
CA SER A 93 -11.10 -22.74 -0.97
C SER A 93 -10.09 -23.22 0.09
N ALA A 94 -9.13 -24.07 -0.30
CA ALA A 94 -8.10 -24.57 0.62
C ALA A 94 -7.33 -23.44 1.33
N SER A 95 -7.10 -22.32 0.64
CA SER A 95 -6.48 -21.15 1.27
C SER A 95 -7.37 -20.51 2.33
N SER A 96 -8.68 -20.48 2.13
CA SER A 96 -9.63 -19.97 3.14
C SER A 96 -9.73 -20.92 4.32
N GLN A 97 -9.82 -22.23 4.08
CA GLN A 97 -9.83 -23.25 5.14
C GLN A 97 -8.62 -23.08 6.05
N GLU A 98 -7.41 -23.02 5.47
CA GLU A 98 -6.17 -22.86 6.22
C GLU A 98 -6.18 -21.59 7.08
N VAL A 99 -6.54 -20.44 6.51
CA VAL A 99 -6.55 -19.15 7.21
C VAL A 99 -7.53 -19.17 8.39
N TYR A 100 -8.76 -19.63 8.19
CA TYR A 100 -9.78 -19.59 9.23
C TYR A 100 -9.58 -20.69 10.29
N ARG A 101 -9.03 -21.85 9.90
CA ARG A 101 -8.64 -22.91 10.83
C ARG A 101 -7.48 -22.47 11.71
N CYS A 102 -6.47 -21.83 11.12
CA CYS A 102 -5.35 -21.21 11.81
C CYS A 102 -5.84 -20.24 12.91
N ARG A 103 -6.75 -19.32 12.58
CA ARG A 103 -7.30 -18.36 13.57
C ARG A 103 -8.08 -19.02 14.69
N LEU A 104 -8.90 -20.03 14.38
CA LEU A 104 -9.62 -20.74 15.43
C LEU A 104 -8.66 -21.53 16.33
N LYS A 105 -7.63 -22.16 15.77
CA LYS A 105 -6.57 -22.84 16.54
C LYS A 105 -5.81 -21.88 17.46
N GLU A 106 -5.43 -20.70 16.98
CA GLU A 106 -4.78 -19.67 17.80
C GLU A 106 -5.66 -19.25 18.97
N LEU A 107 -6.95 -19.01 18.74
CA LEU A 107 -7.91 -18.67 19.79
C LEU A 107 -8.06 -19.79 20.82
N VAL A 108 -8.25 -21.04 20.37
CA VAL A 108 -8.39 -22.21 21.28
C VAL A 108 -7.10 -22.45 22.06
N SER A 109 -5.94 -22.35 21.40
CA SER A 109 -4.64 -22.49 22.05
C SER A 109 -4.36 -21.38 23.07
N TRP A 110 -4.84 -20.16 22.82
CA TRP A 110 -4.78 -19.10 23.82
C TRP A 110 -5.69 -19.40 25.00
N CYS A 111 -6.93 -19.84 24.74
CA CYS A 111 -7.86 -20.16 25.82
C CYS A 111 -7.33 -21.29 26.70
N SER A 112 -6.68 -22.31 26.13
CA SER A 112 -6.09 -23.42 26.88
C SER A 112 -4.91 -23.03 27.77
N GLN A 113 -4.36 -21.81 27.63
CA GLN A 113 -3.35 -21.27 28.55
C GLN A 113 -3.99 -20.60 29.77
N LEU A 114 -5.30 -20.40 29.76
CA LEU A 114 -6.02 -19.73 30.83
C LEU A 114 -6.48 -20.75 31.88
N GLY A 115 -6.39 -20.38 33.15
CA GLY A 115 -6.70 -21.28 34.27
C GLY A 115 -8.15 -21.77 34.33
N TRP A 116 -9.04 -21.17 33.54
CA TRP A 116 -10.47 -21.48 33.48
C TRP A 116 -10.85 -22.45 32.34
N TRP A 117 -9.91 -22.87 31.49
CA TRP A 117 -10.20 -23.80 30.40
C TRP A 117 -10.46 -25.23 30.90
N PRO A 118 -11.54 -25.90 30.46
CA PRO A 118 -11.84 -27.26 30.87
C PRO A 118 -10.80 -28.25 30.32
N GLY A 119 -10.35 -29.17 31.17
CA GLY A 119 -9.38 -30.20 30.78
C GLY A 119 -7.95 -29.68 30.64
N ASN A 120 -7.59 -28.64 31.41
CA ASN A 120 -6.33 -27.90 31.40
C ASN A 120 -5.10 -28.83 31.50
N THR A 121 -4.69 -29.36 30.35
CA THR A 121 -3.40 -29.95 30.08
C THR A 121 -2.62 -28.83 29.42
N LEU A 122 -1.54 -28.39 30.06
CA LEU A 122 -0.68 -27.34 29.53
C LEU A 122 -0.39 -27.63 28.05
N PRO A 123 -0.65 -26.69 27.13
CA PRO A 123 -0.54 -26.98 25.72
C PRO A 123 0.90 -27.37 25.33
N GLU A 124 1.03 -28.44 24.55
CA GLU A 124 2.29 -28.87 23.94
C GLU A 124 2.75 -27.83 22.91
N LYS A 125 3.58 -26.88 23.36
CA LYS A 125 4.19 -25.79 22.56
C LYS A 125 3.15 -24.87 21.86
N PRO A 126 3.46 -23.57 21.71
CA PRO A 126 2.61 -22.69 20.92
C PRO A 126 2.49 -23.24 19.49
N VAL A 127 1.26 -23.43 19.02
CA VAL A 127 1.01 -23.86 17.65
C VAL A 127 1.47 -22.73 16.74
N ASP A 128 2.58 -22.93 16.03
CA ASP A 128 3.03 -22.05 14.96
C ASP A 128 2.02 -22.17 13.79
N CYS A 129 0.88 -21.50 13.93
CA CYS A 129 -0.22 -21.54 12.97
C CYS A 129 0.12 -20.78 11.68
N CYS A 130 1.24 -20.05 11.66
CA CYS A 130 1.83 -19.54 10.44
C CYS A 130 2.49 -20.71 9.70
N GLY A 131 1.73 -21.46 8.88
CA GLY A 131 2.26 -22.42 7.93
C GLY A 131 3.55 -21.87 7.33
N GLY A 132 4.67 -22.48 7.76
CA GLY A 132 5.96 -21.81 7.95
C GLY A 132 6.20 -20.78 6.86
N ARG A 133 6.11 -19.48 7.21
CA ARG A 133 6.05 -18.31 6.31
C ARG A 133 6.06 -18.81 4.88
N ARG A 134 4.90 -19.11 4.25
CA ARG A 134 4.85 -19.44 2.79
C ARG A 134 5.95 -18.63 2.19
N ARG A 135 7.04 -19.27 1.77
CA ARG A 135 8.24 -18.57 1.33
C ARG A 135 7.71 -17.74 0.19
N ARG A 136 7.28 -16.50 0.43
CA ARG A 136 6.94 -15.54 -0.62
C ARG A 136 8.17 -15.66 -1.47
N GLY A 137 8.02 -16.17 -2.69
CA GLY A 137 9.08 -16.74 -3.53
C GLY A 137 10.19 -15.75 -3.87
N TYR A 138 10.86 -15.26 -2.83
CA TYR A 138 12.06 -14.48 -2.75
C TYR A 138 13.18 -15.37 -2.18
N GLY A 139 12.84 -16.59 -1.70
CA GLY A 139 13.79 -17.66 -1.47
C GLY A 139 13.94 -18.50 -2.74
N MET A 140 15.06 -18.34 -3.44
CA MET A 140 15.58 -19.17 -4.55
C MET A 140 14.77 -19.35 -5.85
N MET A 141 13.49 -18.97 -5.94
CA MET A 141 12.81 -18.88 -7.26
C MET A 141 13.14 -17.59 -8.03
N ALA A 142 13.83 -16.62 -7.39
CA ALA A 142 14.25 -15.38 -8.04
C ALA A 142 15.26 -15.56 -9.20
N LYS A 143 15.77 -16.79 -9.43
CA LYS A 143 16.65 -17.08 -10.58
C LYS A 143 15.90 -17.55 -11.83
N THR A 144 14.68 -18.06 -11.71
CA THR A 144 13.87 -18.36 -12.88
C THR A 144 13.08 -17.11 -13.20
N LEU A 145 13.67 -16.23 -14.02
CA LEU A 145 12.94 -15.12 -14.60
C LEU A 145 11.74 -15.72 -15.37
N LEU A 146 10.53 -15.64 -14.82
CA LEU A 146 9.28 -16.14 -15.42
C LEU A 146 9.01 -15.60 -16.84
N THR A 147 9.78 -14.58 -17.22
CA THR A 147 9.88 -14.05 -18.57
C THR A 147 11.36 -13.80 -18.81
N ASN A 148 11.94 -14.32 -19.89
CA ASN A 148 13.23 -13.86 -20.42
C ASN A 148 13.12 -12.38 -20.82
N ARG A 149 13.15 -11.49 -19.82
CA ARG A 149 12.90 -10.05 -19.94
C ARG A 149 14.07 -9.28 -20.53
N SER A 150 15.05 -9.98 -21.10
CA SER A 150 16.24 -9.39 -21.71
C SER A 150 16.10 -9.16 -23.21
N VAL A 151 15.05 -9.68 -23.86
CA VAL A 151 14.84 -9.38 -25.27
C VAL A 151 14.18 -8.00 -25.32
N LEU A 152 15.00 -6.98 -25.61
CA LEU A 152 14.53 -5.71 -26.13
C LEU A 152 13.41 -6.02 -27.13
N PRO A 153 12.21 -5.42 -27.00
CA PRO A 153 11.19 -5.60 -28.02
C PRO A 153 11.81 -5.31 -29.39
N PRO A 154 11.40 -6.01 -30.46
CA PRO A 154 12.07 -5.92 -31.77
C PRO A 154 12.11 -4.51 -32.35
N TYR A 155 11.28 -3.61 -31.81
CA TYR A 155 11.20 -2.20 -32.16
C TYR A 155 11.98 -1.24 -31.25
N GLY A 156 12.76 -1.74 -30.29
CA GLY A 156 13.59 -0.90 -29.43
C GLY A 156 14.82 -0.36 -30.16
N LEU A 157 15.12 0.92 -29.98
CA LEU A 157 16.31 1.54 -30.56
C LEU A 157 17.60 0.87 -30.03
N ARG A 158 18.44 0.35 -30.92
CA ARG A 158 19.73 -0.26 -30.55
C ARG A 158 20.72 0.81 -30.10
N ALA A 159 21.72 0.43 -29.31
CA ALA A 159 22.75 1.36 -28.82
C ALA A 159 23.51 2.06 -29.97
N GLU A 160 23.73 1.36 -31.07
CA GLU A 160 24.38 1.88 -32.29
C GLU A 160 23.53 2.89 -33.05
N GLN A 161 22.19 2.83 -32.90
CA GLN A 161 21.25 3.72 -33.58
C GLN A 161 20.98 5.01 -32.78
N VAL A 162 21.59 5.16 -31.60
CA VAL A 162 21.43 6.36 -30.77
C VAL A 162 22.36 7.45 -31.30
N SER A 163 21.80 8.50 -31.88
CA SER A 163 22.55 9.67 -32.32
C SER A 163 23.24 10.37 -31.13
N GLU A 164 24.34 11.08 -31.39
CA GLU A 164 25.07 11.81 -30.35
C GLU A 164 24.18 12.86 -29.65
N LYS A 165 23.29 13.51 -30.42
CA LYS A 165 22.28 14.43 -29.91
C LYS A 165 21.34 13.74 -28.91
N LEU A 166 20.77 12.59 -29.29
CA LEU A 166 19.87 11.84 -28.41
C LEU A 166 20.60 11.32 -27.17
N LYS A 167 21.88 10.94 -27.31
CA LYS A 167 22.71 10.55 -26.17
C LYS A 167 22.85 11.71 -25.17
N ALA A 168 23.19 12.91 -25.65
CA ALA A 168 23.27 14.11 -24.79
C ALA A 168 21.92 14.44 -24.12
N GLU A 169 20.81 14.36 -24.84
CA GLU A 169 19.46 14.57 -24.29
C GLU A 169 19.12 13.55 -23.19
N THR A 170 19.42 12.27 -23.40
CA THR A 170 19.17 11.22 -22.40
C THR A 170 20.07 11.35 -21.16
N GLU A 171 21.31 11.80 -21.33
CA GLU A 171 22.22 12.12 -20.22
C GLU A 171 21.74 13.33 -19.43
N HIS A 172 21.27 14.38 -20.11
CA HIS A 172 20.67 15.55 -19.48
C HIS A 172 19.41 15.16 -18.69
N PHE A 173 18.52 14.35 -19.28
CA PHE A 173 17.34 13.81 -18.59
C PHE A 173 17.71 12.97 -17.36
N TYR A 174 18.75 12.14 -17.48
CA TYR A 174 19.25 11.33 -16.36
C TYR A 174 19.74 12.19 -15.21
N LYS A 175 20.57 13.20 -15.49
CA LYS A 175 21.04 14.17 -14.48
C LYS A 175 19.86 14.90 -13.85
N PHE A 176 18.92 15.41 -14.67
CA PHE A 176 17.71 16.07 -14.20
C PHE A 176 16.89 15.21 -13.23
N ARG A 177 16.70 13.91 -13.50
CA ARG A 177 15.87 13.04 -12.63
C ARG A 177 16.60 12.54 -11.39
N THR A 178 17.93 12.41 -11.42
CA THR A 178 18.68 11.74 -10.35
C THR A 178 19.46 12.68 -9.42
N SER A 179 19.80 13.89 -9.88
CA SER A 179 20.56 14.85 -9.06
C SER A 179 19.82 15.21 -7.79
N ALA A 180 20.50 15.24 -6.64
CA ALA A 180 19.87 15.58 -5.36
C ALA A 180 19.21 16.97 -5.40
N HIS A 181 19.92 17.96 -5.96
CA HIS A 181 19.43 19.31 -6.14
C HIS A 181 19.36 19.66 -7.64
N TRP A 182 18.21 20.15 -8.09
CA TRP A 182 18.03 20.72 -9.43
C TRP A 182 17.12 21.95 -9.35
N PRO A 183 17.57 23.13 -9.80
CA PRO A 183 16.78 24.36 -9.67
C PRO A 183 15.48 24.26 -10.47
N GLY A 184 14.36 24.54 -9.82
CA GLY A 184 13.04 24.55 -10.46
C GLY A 184 12.37 23.16 -10.64
N ARG A 185 12.99 22.07 -10.17
CA ARG A 185 12.36 20.75 -10.18
C ARG A 185 11.32 20.64 -9.07
N LEU A 186 10.09 20.24 -9.43
CA LEU A 186 8.97 20.07 -8.49
C LEU A 186 8.97 18.71 -7.77
N GLU A 187 9.54 17.68 -8.40
CA GLU A 187 9.57 16.32 -7.88
C GLU A 187 10.90 15.99 -7.19
N ASP A 188 10.82 15.07 -6.22
CA ASP A 188 11.99 14.48 -5.58
C ASP A 188 12.86 13.69 -6.58
N PRO A 189 14.18 13.59 -6.30
CA PRO A 189 15.07 12.81 -7.14
C PRO A 189 14.66 11.34 -7.18
N VAL A 190 14.67 10.75 -8.37
CA VAL A 190 14.38 9.35 -8.61
C VAL A 190 15.64 8.51 -8.42
N LYS A 191 15.50 7.31 -7.86
CA LYS A 191 16.59 6.32 -7.78
C LYS A 191 17.16 6.03 -9.17
N THR A 192 18.49 5.96 -9.28
CA THR A 192 19.22 5.72 -10.54
C THR A 192 18.69 4.51 -11.34
N LYS A 193 18.37 3.41 -10.65
CA LYS A 193 17.77 2.21 -11.27
C LYS A 193 16.42 2.49 -11.94
N ALA A 194 15.55 3.25 -11.30
CA ALA A 194 14.25 3.59 -11.86
C ALA A 194 14.39 4.56 -13.04
N CYS A 195 15.32 5.51 -12.99
CA CYS A 195 15.61 6.40 -14.11
C CYS A 195 16.19 5.64 -15.32
N ARG A 196 17.09 4.67 -15.12
CA ARG A 196 17.58 3.79 -16.20
C ARG A 196 16.46 2.99 -16.86
N ASN A 197 15.50 2.49 -16.08
CA ASN A 197 14.32 1.81 -16.61
C ASN A 197 13.47 2.77 -17.47
N GLN A 198 13.29 4.02 -17.04
CA GLN A 198 12.58 5.05 -17.81
C GLN A 198 13.28 5.35 -19.13
N ILE A 199 14.62 5.49 -19.14
CA ILE A 199 15.40 5.69 -20.37
C ILE A 199 15.25 4.50 -21.31
N GLY A 200 15.22 3.27 -20.79
CA GLY A 200 14.93 2.08 -21.58
C GLY A 200 13.57 2.16 -22.28
N LEU A 201 12.52 2.60 -21.56
CA LEU A 201 11.19 2.81 -22.13
C LEU A 201 11.18 3.93 -23.18
N LEU A 202 11.88 5.05 -22.95
CA LEU A 202 12.01 6.12 -23.93
C LEU A 202 12.65 5.63 -25.23
N ARG A 203 13.69 4.79 -25.14
CA ARG A 203 14.31 4.15 -26.32
C ARG A 203 13.37 3.20 -27.05
N HIS A 204 12.48 2.51 -26.34
CA HIS A 204 11.46 1.68 -26.99
C HIS A 204 10.46 2.53 -27.77
N LEU A 205 10.02 3.65 -27.20
CA LEU A 205 9.11 4.57 -27.88
C LEU A 205 9.79 5.19 -29.12
N LEU A 206 11.02 5.67 -28.99
CA LEU A 206 11.75 6.26 -30.12
C LEU A 206 12.02 5.26 -31.24
N GLY A 207 12.40 4.02 -30.91
CA GLY A 207 12.55 2.96 -31.90
C GLY A 207 11.23 2.62 -32.59
N TRP A 208 10.10 2.68 -31.87
CA TRP A 208 8.77 2.55 -32.46
C TRP A 208 8.47 3.70 -33.45
N PHE A 209 8.79 4.95 -33.11
CA PHE A 209 8.64 6.08 -34.04
C PHE A 209 9.50 5.91 -35.29
N HIS A 210 10.76 5.49 -35.14
CA HIS A 210 11.62 5.24 -36.28
C HIS A 210 11.04 4.17 -37.22
N LEU A 211 10.67 3.01 -36.67
CA LEU A 211 10.27 1.84 -37.45
C LEU A 211 8.85 1.96 -38.02
N TYR A 212 7.90 2.50 -37.27
CA TYR A 212 6.48 2.52 -37.66
C TYR A 212 6.00 3.89 -38.14
N ARG A 213 6.68 4.98 -37.77
CA ARG A 213 6.36 6.34 -38.27
C ARG A 213 7.36 6.85 -39.30
N GLY A 214 8.42 6.09 -39.59
CA GLY A 214 9.41 6.45 -40.61
C GLY A 214 10.27 7.66 -40.25
N VAL A 215 10.34 8.04 -38.97
CA VAL A 215 11.14 9.19 -38.52
C VAL A 215 12.63 8.85 -38.67
N PRO A 216 13.44 9.64 -39.41
CA PRO A 216 14.88 9.41 -39.54
C PRO A 216 15.60 9.42 -38.18
N LEU A 217 16.68 8.64 -38.04
CA LEU A 217 17.44 8.53 -36.79
C LEU A 217 18.01 9.88 -36.31
N GLU A 218 18.32 10.78 -37.25
CA GLU A 218 18.86 12.12 -36.98
C GLU A 218 17.81 13.06 -36.38
N GLU A 219 16.53 12.83 -36.67
CA GLU A 219 15.41 13.64 -36.22
C GLU A 219 14.80 13.14 -34.89
N LEU A 220 15.27 11.99 -34.37
CA LEU A 220 14.82 11.46 -33.10
C LEU A 220 15.35 12.32 -31.93
N SER A 221 14.43 12.93 -31.20
CA SER A 221 14.70 13.63 -29.93
C SER A 221 13.64 13.30 -28.90
N LEU A 222 13.92 13.58 -27.62
CA LEU A 222 12.95 13.45 -26.54
C LEU A 222 11.75 14.40 -26.71
N SER A 223 11.95 15.55 -27.37
CA SER A 223 10.88 16.50 -27.70
C SER A 223 9.88 15.96 -28.73
N THR A 224 10.27 15.00 -29.57
CA THR A 224 9.35 14.35 -30.51
C THR A 224 8.32 13.47 -29.80
N LEU A 225 8.66 12.94 -28.62
CA LEU A 225 7.76 12.08 -27.84
C LEU A 225 6.68 12.86 -27.09
N ILE A 226 7.03 14.03 -26.57
CA ILE A 226 6.18 14.84 -25.71
C ILE A 226 6.18 16.25 -26.29
N PRO A 227 5.07 16.72 -26.87
CA PRO A 227 5.00 18.09 -27.37
C PRO A 227 5.24 19.05 -26.19
N PRO A 228 6.00 20.14 -26.41
CA PRO A 228 6.21 21.14 -25.37
C PRO A 228 4.86 21.72 -24.97
N VAL A 229 4.50 21.58 -23.69
CA VAL A 229 3.31 22.20 -23.12
C VAL A 229 3.76 23.36 -22.25
N GLU A 230 3.27 24.56 -22.56
CA GLU A 230 3.48 25.72 -21.69
C GLU A 230 2.73 25.51 -20.37
N LEU A 231 3.50 25.30 -19.30
CA LEU A 231 2.93 25.21 -17.97
C LEU A 231 2.49 26.61 -17.53
N LYS A 232 1.17 26.86 -17.50
CA LYS A 232 0.56 28.13 -17.03
C LYS A 232 1.13 28.63 -15.70
N TYR A 233 1.59 27.72 -14.83
CA TYR A 233 2.18 28.03 -13.54
C TYR A 233 3.56 28.70 -13.62
N VAL A 234 4.38 28.36 -14.62
CA VAL A 234 5.70 28.98 -14.83
C VAL A 234 5.54 30.42 -15.30
N ALA A 235 4.63 30.66 -16.26
CA ALA A 235 4.26 32.00 -16.70
C ALA A 235 3.69 32.85 -15.55
N ALA A 236 2.87 32.26 -14.68
CA ALA A 236 2.35 32.95 -13.50
C ALA A 236 3.43 33.27 -12.46
N LYS A 237 4.41 32.37 -12.24
CA LYS A 237 5.53 32.58 -11.30
C LYS A 237 6.51 33.62 -11.82
N GLU A 238 6.83 33.61 -13.11
CA GLU A 238 7.66 34.64 -13.75
C GLU A 238 6.97 36.00 -13.74
N ALA A 239 5.66 36.05 -14.01
CA ALA A 239 4.86 37.26 -13.86
C ALA A 239 4.80 37.77 -12.41
N ALA A 240 4.70 36.86 -11.43
CA ALA A 240 4.73 37.22 -10.02
C ALA A 240 6.10 37.76 -9.59
N ALA A 241 7.19 37.14 -10.06
CA ALA A 241 8.55 37.62 -9.81
C ALA A 241 8.80 39.00 -10.44
N ALA A 242 8.33 39.22 -11.68
CA ALA A 242 8.40 40.52 -12.35
C ALA A 242 7.56 41.59 -11.60
N LYS A 243 6.38 41.22 -11.09
CA LYS A 243 5.54 42.12 -10.27
C LYS A 243 6.21 42.46 -8.93
N ALA A 244 6.84 41.50 -8.28
CA ALA A 244 7.60 41.72 -7.04
C ALA A 244 8.81 42.66 -7.28
N ALA A 245 9.56 42.48 -8.36
CA ALA A 245 10.67 43.37 -8.73
C ALA A 245 10.20 44.81 -9.03
N LYS A 246 9.02 44.98 -9.64
CA LYS A 246 8.42 46.30 -9.86
C LYS A 246 7.96 46.95 -8.55
N ALA A 247 7.37 46.18 -7.64
CA ALA A 247 6.96 46.67 -6.31
C ALA A 247 8.17 47.13 -5.47
N ALA A 248 9.29 46.40 -5.51
CA ALA A 248 10.52 46.81 -4.85
C ALA A 248 11.03 48.17 -5.35
N LYS A 249 11.06 48.38 -6.68
CA LYS A 249 11.44 49.69 -7.27
C LYS A 249 10.51 50.83 -6.88
N VAL A 250 9.21 50.55 -6.68
CA VAL A 250 8.24 51.55 -6.21
C VAL A 250 8.48 51.86 -4.72
N GLY A 251 8.79 50.86 -3.90
CA GLY A 251 9.21 51.07 -2.51
C GLY A 251 10.43 51.97 -2.41
N ASP A 252 11.50 51.65 -3.14
CA ASP A 252 12.73 52.47 -3.18
C ASP A 252 12.47 53.91 -3.62
N TYR A 253 11.53 54.12 -4.55
CA TYR A 253 11.12 55.44 -5.00
C TYR A 253 10.34 56.21 -3.93
N VAL A 254 9.38 55.56 -3.26
CA VAL A 254 8.59 56.17 -2.18
C VAL A 254 9.49 56.54 -1.01
N ASP A 255 10.40 55.66 -0.60
CA ASP A 255 11.34 55.93 0.49
C ASP A 255 12.23 57.13 0.16
N ARG A 256 12.76 57.19 -1.08
CA ARG A 256 13.54 58.35 -1.54
C ARG A 256 12.72 59.64 -1.54
N TRP A 257 11.49 59.59 -2.05
CA TRP A 257 10.60 60.74 -2.10
C TRP A 257 10.24 61.25 -0.70
N VAL A 258 9.96 60.36 0.27
CA VAL A 258 9.70 60.73 1.66
C VAL A 258 10.92 61.42 2.28
N CYS A 259 12.13 60.87 2.06
CA CYS A 259 13.36 61.51 2.54
C CYS A 259 13.59 62.89 1.93
N GLU A 260 13.37 63.05 0.63
CA GLU A 260 13.49 64.35 -0.06
C GLU A 260 12.46 65.36 0.47
N PHE A 261 11.19 64.94 0.61
CA PHE A 261 10.11 65.78 1.09
C PHE A 261 10.34 66.28 2.53
N SER A 262 10.78 65.40 3.42
CA SER A 262 11.13 65.76 4.81
C SER A 262 12.29 66.75 4.87
N ASN A 263 13.29 66.62 4.00
CA ASN A 263 14.44 67.53 3.97
C ASN A 263 14.10 68.91 3.39
N THR A 264 13.16 69.01 2.45
CA THR A 264 12.74 70.30 1.88
C THR A 264 11.89 71.15 2.84
N ASN A 265 11.08 70.51 3.71
CA ASN A 265 10.23 71.24 4.65
C ASN A 265 10.96 71.71 5.92
N LEU A 266 12.10 71.13 6.25
CA LEU A 266 12.90 71.53 7.41
C LEU A 266 13.82 72.75 7.14
N ASN A 267 14.08 73.09 5.88
CA ASN A 267 14.92 74.24 5.50
C ASN A 267 14.12 75.50 5.14
N GLY A 268 12.78 75.46 5.26
CA GLY A 268 11.87 76.55 4.90
C GLY A 268 11.19 77.24 6.09
N ILE A 269 11.60 76.95 7.32
CA ILE A 269 11.22 77.62 8.57
C ILE A 269 12.49 78.23 9.16
#